data_AF-A0A9P8VI16-F1
#
_entry.id   AF-A0A9P8VI16-F1
#
_cell.length_a   1.000
_cell.length_b   1.000
_cell.length_c   1.000
_cell.angle_alpha   90.00
_cell.angle_beta   90.00
_cell.angle_gamma   90.00
#
_symmetry.space_group_name_H-M   'P 1'
#
loop_
_entity.id
_entity.type
_entity.pdbx_description
1 polymer ?
#
loop_
_entity_poly.entity_id
_entity_poly.type
_entity_poly.pdbx_seq_one_letter_code
_entity_poly.pdbx_strand_id
1 'polypeptide(L)'
;MSNTALLIQLAAYVSAIWSITVFFVQVIGNFQIFTRYSSRPKSPVSSSLPVGEAPHVTIIRPVKGVEPNLYECIASTFRQNYPRDKLSICLCVAEKSDPAYPLLLKIVQDFPEIDARVLVESDDPFLNGLNRPAAVLGPNPKIRNISRAYREAKGDIIWVIDCNVWVGPGTGGRMVDKLVGLGPAGKHEVPYKFVHQLPISTETETLWEPTPESRSLLSPSLPGKASEASGSRGHSLIGRIMRHGGGRLDEMFMGTAHAKFYSAINTVGVAPCAVGKSNMFRKSHLEIATDPARNPGLNIRHESPGGLDYFSNFICEDHLISDILWKSDLPGFRNHALVYGDLAIQPMAGFSVQAYVARRARWLRARKWTVLAATLVEPGTESLLCCLHVAFALTTIPWVHETFGMPQTWSAMGLTWLATVALWMFGDWNTYNHLHSGQSIDLDDQAPKFARGTANADGAARRTFFEWLPAWLGRETLALPIWTWAVLLGSTVDWRGQTFKVRMDMSVVALDAKKPGVSGSRSSGVDSPSGDARSRSKSGRV
;
A
#
# COMPACT_ATOMS: atom_id res chain seq x y z
N MET A 1 19.84 7.08 46.75
CA MET A 1 20.01 6.74 45.32
C MET A 1 20.67 7.91 44.62
N SER A 2 21.63 7.68 43.71
CA SER A 2 22.18 8.75 42.88
C SER A 2 21.13 9.24 41.87
N ASN A 3 21.23 10.49 41.42
CA ASN A 3 20.35 11.03 40.36
C ASN A 3 20.36 10.13 39.11
N THR A 4 21.50 9.53 38.78
CA THR A 4 21.65 8.57 37.70
C THR A 4 20.84 7.29 37.92
N ALA A 5 20.85 6.73 39.14
CA ALA A 5 20.07 5.53 39.45
C ALA A 5 18.57 5.79 39.36
N LEU A 6 18.11 6.97 39.78
CA LEU A 6 16.71 7.39 39.65
C LEU A 6 16.31 7.52 38.16
N LEU A 7 17.15 8.12 37.32
CA LEU A 7 16.89 8.27 35.89
C LEU A 7 16.81 6.91 35.18
N ILE A 8 17.70 5.97 35.52
CA ILE A 8 17.69 4.61 34.97
C ILE A 8 16.39 3.87 35.35
N GLN A 9 15.95 3.98 36.61
CA GLN A 9 14.70 3.38 37.04
C GLN A 9 13.49 4.00 36.35
N LEU A 10 13.45 5.33 36.22
CA LEU A 10 12.41 6.02 35.45
C LEU A 10 12.34 5.52 34.00
N ALA A 11 13.49 5.40 33.33
CA ALA A 11 13.57 4.85 31.98
C ALA A 11 13.08 3.39 31.91
N ALA A 12 13.35 2.59 32.94
CA ALA A 12 12.88 1.21 33.04
C ALA A 12 11.35 1.14 33.19
N TYR A 13 10.74 2.00 34.01
CA TYR A 13 9.28 2.10 34.12
C TYR A 13 8.62 2.57 32.83
N VAL A 14 9.20 3.56 32.14
CA VAL A 14 8.72 4.00 30.81
C VAL A 14 8.79 2.84 29.81
N SER A 15 9.90 2.09 29.82
CA SER A 15 10.08 0.89 28.97
C SER A 15 9.05 -0.21 29.30
N ALA A 16 8.71 -0.40 30.57
CA ALA A 16 7.68 -1.33 31.00
C ALA A 16 6.29 -0.92 30.47
N ILE A 17 5.89 0.34 30.68
CA ILE A 17 4.60 0.86 30.22
C ILE A 17 4.48 0.74 28.70
N TRP A 18 5.52 1.15 27.98
CA TRP A 18 5.58 1.08 26.52
C TRP A 18 5.44 -0.35 26.02
N SER A 19 6.27 -1.27 26.54
CA SER A 19 6.23 -2.68 26.11
C SER A 19 4.89 -3.35 26.45
N ILE A 20 4.32 -3.11 27.63
CA ILE A 20 2.98 -3.62 27.99
C ILE A 20 1.93 -3.13 26.98
N THR A 21 1.98 -1.84 26.61
CA THR A 21 1.05 -1.27 25.63
C THR A 21 1.22 -1.93 24.26
N VAL A 22 2.45 -2.11 23.78
CA VAL A 22 2.72 -2.75 22.48
C VAL A 22 2.26 -4.22 22.48
N PHE A 23 2.55 -4.98 23.53
CA PHE A 23 2.09 -6.37 23.65
C PHE A 23 0.56 -6.46 23.74
N PHE A 24 -0.09 -5.57 24.47
CA PHE A 24 -1.56 -5.52 24.54
C PHE A 24 -2.19 -5.25 23.17
N VAL A 25 -1.67 -4.27 22.41
CA VAL A 25 -2.09 -3.99 21.04
C VAL A 25 -1.92 -5.22 20.14
N GLN A 26 -0.79 -5.92 20.25
CA GLN A 26 -0.57 -7.16 19.50
C GLN A 26 -1.54 -8.29 19.87
N VAL A 27 -1.86 -8.44 21.17
CA VAL A 27 -2.85 -9.43 21.62
C VAL A 27 -4.21 -9.13 21.00
N ILE A 28 -4.66 -7.87 20.98
CA ILE A 28 -5.90 -7.47 20.29
C ILE A 28 -5.82 -7.84 18.80
N GLY A 29 -4.73 -7.45 18.13
CA GLY A 29 -4.55 -7.72 16.70
C GLY A 29 -4.60 -9.21 16.36
N ASN A 30 -3.83 -10.02 17.09
CA ASN A 30 -3.84 -11.47 16.94
C ASN A 30 -5.21 -12.07 17.25
N PHE A 31 -5.84 -11.67 18.35
CA PHE A 31 -7.17 -12.16 18.71
C PHE A 31 -8.19 -11.91 17.59
N GLN A 32 -8.19 -10.72 16.99
CA GLN A 32 -9.07 -10.41 15.86
C GLN A 32 -8.70 -11.22 14.62
N ILE A 33 -7.41 -11.40 14.31
CA ILE A 33 -6.98 -12.23 13.19
C ILE A 33 -7.47 -13.67 13.36
N PHE A 34 -7.16 -14.31 14.48
CA PHE A 34 -7.51 -15.70 14.74
C PHE A 34 -9.03 -15.92 14.87
N THR A 35 -9.80 -14.93 15.34
CA THR A 35 -11.25 -15.10 15.44
C THR A 35 -11.98 -14.79 14.14
N ARG A 36 -11.51 -13.81 13.36
CA ARG A 36 -12.22 -13.29 12.20
C ARG A 36 -11.76 -13.85 10.85
N TYR A 37 -10.59 -14.48 10.80
CA TYR A 37 -10.04 -15.09 9.58
C TYR A 37 -9.95 -16.63 9.66
N SER A 38 -10.68 -17.23 10.60
CA SER A 38 -10.74 -18.70 10.79
C SER A 38 -11.78 -19.41 9.92
N SER A 39 -12.70 -18.69 9.29
CA SER A 39 -13.77 -19.30 8.50
C SER A 39 -14.16 -18.42 7.32
N ARG A 40 -14.73 -19.05 6.29
CA ARG A 40 -15.24 -18.34 5.12
C ARG A 40 -16.31 -17.34 5.54
N PRO A 41 -16.22 -16.08 5.07
CA PRO A 41 -17.25 -15.09 5.30
C PRO A 41 -18.60 -15.56 4.78
N LYS A 42 -19.67 -15.07 5.41
CA LYS A 42 -21.03 -15.32 4.94
C LYS A 42 -21.26 -14.65 3.58
N SER A 43 -22.25 -15.14 2.85
CA SER A 43 -22.68 -14.49 1.62
C SER A 43 -23.16 -13.05 1.89
N PRO A 44 -22.83 -12.09 1.02
CA PRO A 44 -23.28 -10.72 1.16
C PRO A 44 -24.80 -10.57 0.99
N VAL A 45 -25.40 -9.70 1.79
CA VAL A 45 -26.83 -9.38 1.76
C VAL A 45 -27.16 -8.53 0.55
N SER A 46 -26.36 -7.50 0.27
CA SER A 46 -26.54 -6.59 -0.86
C SER A 46 -26.60 -7.32 -2.21
N SER A 47 -25.83 -8.39 -2.37
CA SER A 47 -25.85 -9.20 -3.60
C SER A 47 -27.11 -10.04 -3.77
N SER A 48 -27.86 -10.26 -2.69
CA SER A 48 -29.11 -11.04 -2.67
C SER A 48 -30.38 -10.17 -2.64
N LEU A 49 -30.22 -8.83 -2.67
CA LEU A 49 -31.35 -7.92 -2.70
C LEU A 49 -32.16 -8.06 -4.01
N PRO A 50 -33.46 -7.71 -3.98
CA PRO A 50 -34.27 -7.64 -5.19
C PRO A 50 -33.63 -6.77 -6.28
N VAL A 51 -33.99 -7.08 -7.53
CA VAL A 51 -33.48 -6.37 -8.71
C VAL A 51 -33.71 -4.86 -8.56
N GLY A 52 -32.63 -4.08 -8.71
CA GLY A 52 -32.68 -2.62 -8.62
C GLY A 52 -32.42 -2.04 -7.23
N GLU A 53 -32.55 -2.82 -6.15
CA GLU A 53 -32.37 -2.34 -4.77
C GLU A 53 -30.90 -2.31 -4.33
N ALA A 54 -30.04 -3.14 -4.93
CA ALA A 54 -28.61 -3.10 -4.66
C ALA A 54 -28.01 -1.72 -5.05
N PRO A 55 -27.20 -1.10 -4.16
CA PRO A 55 -26.50 0.14 -4.48
C PRO A 55 -25.58 -0.01 -5.69
N HIS A 56 -25.46 1.05 -6.49
CA HIS A 56 -24.49 1.04 -7.59
C HIS A 56 -23.08 1.27 -7.07
N VAL A 57 -22.14 0.41 -7.46
CA VAL A 57 -20.72 0.49 -7.11
C VAL A 57 -19.89 0.81 -8.35
N THR A 58 -19.13 1.90 -8.29
CA THR A 58 -18.06 2.17 -9.26
C THR A 58 -16.72 1.74 -8.70
N ILE A 59 -16.12 0.73 -9.33
CA ILE A 59 -14.76 0.26 -9.06
C ILE A 59 -13.78 1.08 -9.89
N ILE A 60 -12.75 1.61 -9.24
CA ILE A 60 -11.70 2.40 -9.89
C ILE A 60 -10.34 1.75 -9.62
N ARG A 61 -9.68 1.30 -10.69
CA ARG A 61 -8.35 0.68 -10.62
C ARG A 61 -7.29 1.55 -11.28
N PRO A 62 -6.39 2.22 -10.52
CA PRO A 62 -5.21 2.85 -11.10
C PRO A 62 -4.20 1.79 -11.54
N VAL A 63 -3.81 1.83 -12.80
CA VAL A 63 -2.82 0.93 -13.42
C VAL A 63 -1.58 1.72 -13.82
N LYS A 64 -0.40 1.11 -13.62
CA LYS A 64 0.86 1.61 -14.17
C LYS A 64 1.83 0.44 -14.33
N GLY A 65 2.26 0.17 -15.56
CA GLY A 65 3.15 -0.95 -15.84
C GLY A 65 2.48 -2.31 -15.66
N VAL A 66 3.19 -3.37 -16.07
CA VAL A 66 2.74 -4.76 -15.89
C VAL A 66 3.24 -5.27 -14.54
N GLU A 67 2.29 -5.58 -13.66
CA GLU A 67 2.55 -6.17 -12.35
C GLU A 67 2.40 -7.71 -12.40
N PRO A 68 2.95 -8.45 -11.43
CA PRO A 68 2.77 -9.91 -11.37
C PRO A 68 1.29 -10.29 -11.31
N ASN A 69 0.87 -11.23 -12.17
CA ASN A 69 -0.51 -11.71 -12.24
C ASN A 69 -1.56 -10.58 -12.40
N LEU A 70 -1.21 -9.53 -13.16
CA LEU A 70 -2.05 -8.34 -13.34
C LEU A 70 -3.43 -8.70 -13.92
N TYR A 71 -3.49 -9.66 -14.85
CA TYR A 71 -4.75 -10.10 -15.45
C TYR A 71 -5.68 -10.68 -14.39
N GLU A 72 -5.18 -11.62 -13.59
CA GLU A 72 -5.93 -12.31 -12.54
C GLU A 72 -6.40 -11.35 -11.46
N CYS A 73 -5.54 -10.40 -11.06
CA CYS A 73 -5.89 -9.37 -10.08
C CYS A 73 -7.02 -8.48 -10.58
N ILE A 74 -6.95 -7.98 -11.82
CA ILE A 74 -8.01 -7.12 -12.38
C ILE A 74 -9.29 -7.92 -12.65
N ALA A 75 -9.17 -9.12 -13.24
CA ALA A 75 -10.31 -10.00 -13.52
C ALA A 75 -11.10 -10.36 -12.25
N SER A 76 -10.45 -10.38 -11.08
CA SER A 76 -11.14 -10.64 -9.80
C SER A 76 -12.28 -9.64 -9.53
N THR A 77 -12.18 -8.39 -10.00
CA THR A 77 -13.28 -7.41 -9.86
C THR A 77 -14.41 -7.58 -10.86
N PHE A 78 -14.16 -8.23 -11.99
CA PHE A 78 -15.22 -8.58 -12.95
C PHE A 78 -16.01 -9.81 -12.49
N ARG A 79 -15.40 -10.66 -11.65
CA ARG A 79 -15.98 -11.89 -11.11
C ARG A 79 -16.65 -11.71 -9.75
N GLN A 80 -16.97 -10.47 -9.36
CA GLN A 80 -17.68 -10.25 -8.10
C GLN A 80 -19.10 -10.81 -8.18
N ASN A 81 -19.50 -11.52 -7.13
CA ASN A 81 -20.88 -11.96 -6.90
C ASN A 81 -21.72 -10.75 -6.50
N TYR A 82 -21.97 -9.84 -7.45
CA TYR A 82 -22.74 -8.62 -7.29
C TYR A 82 -23.61 -8.40 -8.54
N PRO A 83 -24.79 -7.76 -8.44
CA PRO A 83 -25.62 -7.50 -9.61
C PRO A 83 -24.85 -6.74 -10.70
N ARG A 84 -24.80 -7.33 -11.90
CA ARG A 84 -23.97 -6.86 -13.02
C ARG A 84 -24.36 -5.46 -13.50
N ASP A 85 -25.65 -5.15 -13.46
CA ASP A 85 -26.22 -3.83 -13.79
C ASP A 85 -25.90 -2.75 -12.74
N LYS A 86 -25.43 -3.15 -11.55
CA LYS A 86 -25.05 -2.27 -10.44
C LYS A 86 -23.54 -2.16 -10.25
N LEU A 87 -22.76 -2.67 -11.20
CA LEU A 87 -21.31 -2.67 -11.15
C LEU A 87 -20.73 -1.95 -12.38
N SER A 88 -19.94 -0.91 -12.13
CA SER A 88 -19.16 -0.23 -13.18
C SER A 88 -17.68 -0.29 -12.86
N ILE A 89 -16.82 -0.56 -13.85
CA ILE A 89 -15.37 -0.71 -13.65
C ILE A 89 -14.62 0.31 -14.52
N CYS A 90 -13.77 1.11 -13.90
CA CYS A 90 -12.88 2.06 -14.55
C CYS A 90 -11.42 1.62 -14.38
N LEU A 91 -10.79 1.18 -15.47
CA LEU A 91 -9.37 0.85 -15.51
C LEU A 91 -8.60 2.09 -15.99
N CYS A 92 -7.79 2.69 -15.12
CA CYS A 92 -7.21 4.01 -15.38
C CYS A 92 -5.71 3.88 -15.68
N VAL A 93 -5.25 4.43 -16.80
CA VAL A 93 -3.84 4.48 -17.17
C VAL A 93 -3.42 5.89 -17.60
N ALA A 94 -2.16 6.26 -17.38
CA ALA A 94 -1.71 7.60 -17.73
C ALA A 94 -1.66 7.83 -19.26
N GLU A 95 -1.17 6.84 -20.01
CA GLU A 95 -0.87 6.92 -21.44
C GLU A 95 -1.18 5.60 -22.13
N LYS A 96 -1.55 5.64 -23.42
CA LYS A 96 -1.76 4.42 -24.24
C LYS A 96 -0.48 3.61 -24.46
N SER A 97 0.69 4.24 -24.29
CA SER A 97 1.99 3.56 -24.41
C SER A 97 2.39 2.77 -23.17
N ASP A 98 1.62 2.82 -22.08
CA ASP A 98 1.87 1.99 -20.91
C ASP A 98 1.76 0.50 -21.29
N PRO A 99 2.72 -0.36 -20.89
CA PRO A 99 2.73 -1.75 -21.29
C PRO A 99 1.52 -2.55 -20.78
N ALA A 100 0.79 -2.06 -19.77
CA ALA A 100 -0.46 -2.69 -19.34
C ALA A 100 -1.64 -2.39 -20.26
N TYR A 101 -1.61 -1.34 -21.08
CA TYR A 101 -2.78 -0.89 -21.86
C TYR A 101 -3.41 -1.98 -22.76
N PRO A 102 -2.64 -2.78 -23.52
CA PRO A 102 -3.21 -3.88 -24.31
C PRO A 102 -3.91 -4.94 -23.44
N LEU A 103 -3.37 -5.21 -22.25
CA LEU A 103 -3.97 -6.15 -21.30
C LEU A 103 -5.31 -5.62 -20.76
N LEU A 104 -5.40 -4.31 -20.48
CA LEU A 104 -6.65 -3.69 -20.03
C LEU A 104 -7.75 -3.79 -21.10
N LEU A 105 -7.41 -3.54 -22.37
CA LEU A 105 -8.35 -3.70 -23.48
C LEU A 105 -8.82 -5.15 -23.61
N LYS A 106 -7.89 -6.11 -23.51
CA LYS A 106 -8.22 -7.54 -23.54
C LYS A 106 -9.19 -7.91 -22.42
N ILE A 107 -8.93 -7.51 -21.18
CA ILE A 107 -9.81 -7.83 -20.05
C ILE A 107 -11.22 -7.27 -20.26
N VAL A 108 -11.36 -6.03 -20.75
CA VAL A 108 -12.68 -5.47 -21.05
C VAL A 108 -13.41 -6.27 -22.13
N GLN A 109 -12.68 -6.80 -23.12
CA GLN A 109 -13.26 -7.68 -24.15
C GLN A 109 -13.66 -9.05 -23.61
N ASP A 110 -12.90 -9.59 -22.64
CA ASP A 110 -13.14 -10.90 -22.03
C ASP A 110 -14.40 -10.91 -21.12
N PHE A 111 -14.90 -9.74 -20.70
CA PHE A 111 -16.08 -9.58 -19.83
C PHE A 111 -17.08 -8.54 -20.37
N PRO A 112 -17.72 -8.80 -21.53
CA PRO A 112 -18.61 -7.83 -22.19
C PRO A 112 -19.91 -7.55 -21.42
N GLU A 113 -20.27 -8.37 -20.43
CA GLU A 113 -21.48 -8.22 -19.62
C GLU A 113 -21.38 -7.15 -18.51
N ILE A 114 -20.17 -6.67 -18.19
CA ILE A 114 -19.93 -5.66 -17.16
C ILE A 114 -19.69 -4.31 -17.82
N ASP A 115 -20.26 -3.25 -17.26
CA ASP A 115 -20.00 -1.87 -17.68
C ASP A 115 -18.56 -1.46 -17.32
N ALA A 116 -17.62 -1.79 -18.19
CA ALA A 116 -16.20 -1.57 -17.98
C ALA A 116 -15.57 -0.68 -19.06
N ARG A 117 -14.70 0.23 -18.65
CA ARG A 117 -14.01 1.16 -19.55
C ARG A 117 -12.54 1.35 -19.16
N VAL A 118 -11.70 1.49 -20.18
CA VAL A 118 -10.31 1.94 -20.02
C VAL A 118 -10.26 3.45 -20.20
N LEU A 119 -9.85 4.17 -19.17
CA LEU A 119 -9.69 5.63 -19.18
C LEU A 119 -8.21 5.98 -19.24
N VAL A 120 -7.86 6.87 -20.16
CA VAL A 120 -6.49 7.36 -20.36
C VAL A 120 -6.39 8.81 -19.89
N GLU A 121 -5.46 9.12 -18.98
CA GLU A 121 -5.26 10.48 -18.44
C GLU A 121 -4.92 11.48 -19.55
N SER A 122 -4.03 11.12 -20.48
CA SER A 122 -3.66 11.96 -21.63
C SER A 122 -4.84 12.38 -22.51
N ASP A 123 -5.89 11.55 -22.53
CA ASP A 123 -7.09 11.78 -23.32
C ASP A 123 -8.17 12.54 -22.55
N ASP A 124 -7.92 12.92 -21.29
CA ASP A 124 -8.89 13.64 -20.45
C ASP A 124 -9.06 15.10 -20.91
N PRO A 125 -10.22 15.47 -21.49
CA PRO A 125 -10.45 16.84 -21.96
C PRO A 125 -10.44 17.87 -20.82
N PHE A 126 -10.76 17.45 -19.59
CA PHE A 126 -10.72 18.34 -18.42
C PHE A 126 -9.29 18.74 -18.04
N LEU A 127 -8.32 17.85 -18.24
CA LEU A 127 -6.92 18.08 -17.87
C LEU A 127 -6.07 18.66 -19.02
N ASN A 128 -6.41 18.30 -20.26
CA ASN A 128 -5.62 18.59 -21.47
C ASN A 128 -6.36 19.45 -22.50
N GLY A 129 -7.59 19.90 -22.21
CA GLY A 129 -8.37 20.77 -23.10
C GLY A 129 -7.93 22.24 -23.09
N LEU A 130 -8.37 22.99 -24.11
CA LEU A 130 -8.08 24.42 -24.28
C LEU A 130 -8.66 25.30 -23.15
N ASN A 131 -9.76 24.87 -22.53
CA ASN A 131 -10.43 25.55 -21.41
C ASN A 131 -10.03 24.92 -20.06
N ARG A 132 -8.71 24.85 -19.81
CA ARG A 132 -8.20 24.27 -18.57
C ARG A 132 -8.66 25.09 -17.35
N PRO A 133 -9.26 24.48 -16.31
CA PRO A 133 -9.57 25.19 -15.07
C PRO A 133 -8.30 25.80 -14.45
N ALA A 134 -8.43 26.95 -13.79
CA ALA A 134 -7.34 27.57 -13.02
C ALA A 134 -6.83 26.63 -11.91
N ALA A 135 -7.72 25.81 -11.34
CA ALA A 135 -7.45 24.73 -10.40
C ALA A 135 -6.84 23.52 -11.12
N VAL A 136 -5.54 23.57 -11.42
CA VAL A 136 -4.80 22.44 -11.99
C VAL A 136 -4.63 21.36 -10.91
N LEU A 137 -4.97 20.10 -11.23
CA LEU A 137 -4.69 18.97 -10.34
C LEU A 137 -3.21 18.96 -9.91
N GLY A 138 -2.98 18.74 -8.62
CA GLY A 138 -1.66 18.56 -8.04
C GLY A 138 -0.88 17.39 -8.65
N PRO A 139 0.39 17.22 -8.28
CA PRO A 139 1.31 16.36 -9.00
C PRO A 139 1.19 14.88 -8.61
N ASN A 140 0.22 14.45 -7.77
CA ASN A 140 0.02 13.03 -7.42
C ASN A 140 -0.39 12.21 -8.67
N PRO A 141 0.49 11.33 -9.21
CA PRO A 141 0.20 10.55 -10.42
C PRO A 141 -0.90 9.48 -10.25
N LYS A 142 -1.28 9.11 -9.02
CA LYS A 142 -2.39 8.17 -8.78
C LYS A 142 -3.72 8.91 -8.83
N ILE A 143 -3.87 10.02 -8.10
CA ILE A 143 -5.09 10.84 -8.11
C ILE A 143 -5.36 11.39 -9.51
N ARG A 144 -4.36 11.93 -10.19
CA ARG A 144 -4.50 12.42 -11.56
C ARG A 144 -5.06 11.35 -12.51
N ASN A 145 -4.50 10.15 -12.44
CA ASN A 145 -4.91 9.01 -13.26
C ASN A 145 -6.37 8.60 -13.00
N ILE A 146 -6.84 8.65 -11.75
CA ILE A 146 -8.21 8.22 -11.38
C ILE A 146 -9.25 9.34 -11.33
N SER A 147 -8.83 10.59 -11.50
CA SER A 147 -9.68 11.78 -11.39
C SER A 147 -10.88 11.72 -12.35
N ARG A 148 -10.64 11.38 -13.62
CA ARG A 148 -11.72 11.20 -14.62
C ARG A 148 -12.72 10.12 -14.21
N ALA A 149 -12.21 8.96 -13.75
CA ALA A 149 -13.06 7.86 -13.30
C ALA A 149 -13.97 8.27 -12.14
N TYR A 150 -13.46 9.07 -11.21
CA TYR A 150 -14.21 9.57 -10.06
C TYR A 150 -15.29 10.58 -10.49
N ARG A 151 -14.95 11.53 -11.37
CA ARG A 151 -15.92 12.51 -11.89
C ARG A 151 -17.06 11.82 -12.65
N GLU A 152 -16.72 10.86 -13.51
CA GLU A 152 -17.66 10.11 -14.35
C GLU A 152 -18.25 8.85 -13.66
N ALA A 153 -18.02 8.66 -12.36
CA ALA A 153 -18.50 7.49 -11.62
C ALA A 153 -20.03 7.40 -11.62
N LYS A 154 -20.57 6.19 -11.77
CA LYS A 154 -22.00 5.91 -11.66
C LYS A 154 -22.33 5.56 -10.21
N GLY A 155 -23.34 6.23 -9.65
CA GLY A 155 -23.74 6.03 -8.25
C GLY A 155 -22.80 6.68 -7.24
N ASP A 156 -23.12 6.47 -5.96
CA ASP A 156 -22.45 7.12 -4.83
C ASP A 156 -21.33 6.28 -4.22
N ILE A 157 -21.33 4.95 -4.39
CA ILE A 157 -20.31 4.08 -3.78
C ILE A 157 -19.11 3.96 -4.71
N ILE A 158 -17.95 4.40 -4.21
CA ILE A 158 -16.67 4.30 -4.90
C ILE A 158 -15.81 3.25 -4.22
N TRP A 159 -15.30 2.30 -4.99
CA TRP A 159 -14.33 1.31 -4.54
C TRP A 159 -13.00 1.49 -5.29
N VAL A 160 -12.02 2.07 -4.61
CA VAL A 160 -10.66 2.21 -5.15
C VAL A 160 -9.83 1.00 -4.74
N ILE A 161 -9.29 0.29 -5.73
CA ILE A 161 -8.49 -0.92 -5.53
C ILE A 161 -7.25 -0.90 -6.43
N ASP A 162 -6.08 -1.18 -5.85
CA ASP A 162 -4.82 -1.19 -6.60
C ASP A 162 -4.85 -2.32 -7.67
N CYS A 163 -4.20 -2.07 -8.82
CA CYS A 163 -4.27 -2.98 -9.96
C CYS A 163 -3.69 -4.39 -9.68
N ASN A 164 -2.71 -4.49 -8.79
CA ASN A 164 -2.07 -5.74 -8.37
C ASN A 164 -2.70 -6.34 -7.10
N VAL A 165 -3.97 -6.01 -6.82
CA VAL A 165 -4.72 -6.62 -5.72
C VAL A 165 -5.78 -7.55 -6.28
N TRP A 166 -5.77 -8.78 -5.80
CA TRP A 166 -6.81 -9.77 -6.00
C TRP A 166 -7.75 -9.79 -4.78
N VAL A 167 -9.04 -9.97 -5.05
CA VAL A 167 -10.13 -10.08 -4.06
C VAL A 167 -11.08 -11.21 -4.40
N GLY A 168 -11.64 -11.86 -3.39
CA GLY A 168 -12.60 -12.95 -3.56
C GLY A 168 -13.94 -12.50 -4.13
N PRO A 169 -14.77 -13.41 -4.67
CA PRO A 169 -15.97 -13.06 -5.44
C PRO A 169 -17.06 -12.41 -4.58
N GLY A 170 -17.25 -12.81 -3.32
CA GLY A 170 -18.23 -12.17 -2.43
C GLY A 170 -17.76 -10.88 -1.75
N THR A 171 -16.51 -10.46 -1.96
CA THR A 171 -15.89 -9.36 -1.22
C THR A 171 -16.63 -8.03 -1.44
N GLY A 172 -16.92 -7.66 -2.69
CA GLY A 172 -17.53 -6.38 -3.03
C GLY A 172 -18.88 -6.18 -2.35
N GLY A 173 -19.73 -7.20 -2.35
CA GLY A 173 -21.01 -7.18 -1.63
C GLY A 173 -20.83 -7.02 -0.12
N ARG A 174 -19.86 -7.72 0.49
CA ARG A 174 -19.59 -7.60 1.94
C ARG A 174 -19.03 -6.23 2.32
N MET A 175 -18.24 -5.62 1.43
CA MET A 175 -17.79 -4.24 1.59
C MET A 175 -18.98 -3.27 1.52
N VAL A 176 -19.90 -3.44 0.56
CA VAL A 176 -21.13 -2.65 0.49
C VAL A 176 -21.96 -2.82 1.76
N ASP A 177 -22.23 -4.05 2.17
CA ASP A 177 -22.99 -4.37 3.38
C ASP A 177 -22.43 -3.63 4.59
N LYS A 178 -21.10 -3.66 4.76
CA LYS A 178 -20.45 -2.97 5.87
C LYS A 178 -20.56 -1.45 5.74
N LEU A 179 -20.38 -0.90 4.55
CA LEU A 179 -20.47 0.54 4.32
C LEU A 179 -21.88 1.07 4.58
N VAL A 180 -22.91 0.35 4.12
CA VAL A 180 -24.31 0.77 4.17
C VAL A 180 -25.08 0.29 5.41
N GLY A 181 -24.51 -0.63 6.18
CA GLY A 181 -25.15 -1.16 7.39
C GLY A 181 -26.18 -2.25 7.10
N LEU A 182 -25.98 -3.09 6.07
CA LEU A 182 -26.81 -4.26 5.82
C LEU A 182 -26.27 -5.46 6.60
N GLY A 183 -27.13 -6.08 7.41
CA GLY A 183 -26.82 -7.26 8.20
C GLY A 183 -27.69 -8.46 7.82
N PRO A 184 -27.28 -9.68 8.22
CA PRO A 184 -28.05 -10.89 7.94
C PRO A 184 -29.48 -10.83 8.51
N ALA A 185 -30.43 -11.49 7.82
CA ALA A 185 -31.83 -11.58 8.22
C ALA A 185 -32.54 -10.23 8.41
N GLY A 186 -32.22 -9.25 7.54
CA GLY A 186 -32.86 -7.93 7.54
C GLY A 186 -32.46 -7.02 8.71
N LYS A 187 -31.42 -7.38 9.47
CA LYS A 187 -30.90 -6.50 10.53
C LYS A 187 -30.17 -5.32 9.90
N HIS A 188 -30.50 -4.10 10.32
CA HIS A 188 -29.73 -2.93 9.97
C HIS A 188 -28.66 -2.67 11.04
N GLU A 189 -27.40 -2.64 10.63
CA GLU A 189 -26.28 -2.18 11.43
C GLU A 189 -26.07 -0.67 11.21
N VAL A 190 -25.32 -0.03 12.13
CA VAL A 190 -24.91 1.35 11.92
C VAL A 190 -23.93 1.41 10.73
N PRO A 191 -24.18 2.22 9.70
CA PRO A 191 -23.32 2.34 8.53
C PRO A 191 -21.98 2.97 8.88
N TYR A 192 -20.99 2.80 7.99
CA TYR A 192 -19.65 3.37 8.14
C TYR A 192 -19.40 4.44 7.07
N LYS A 193 -18.58 5.44 7.40
CA LYS A 193 -18.15 6.48 6.44
C LYS A 193 -17.13 5.91 5.44
N PHE A 194 -16.30 4.96 5.89
CA PHE A 194 -15.20 4.38 5.15
C PHE A 194 -15.02 2.89 5.50
N VAL A 195 -14.79 2.02 4.52
CA VAL A 195 -14.49 0.61 4.76
C VAL A 195 -13.30 0.16 3.92
N HIS A 196 -12.52 -0.79 4.45
CA HIS A 196 -11.31 -1.27 3.79
C HIS A 196 -11.05 -2.74 4.12
N GLN A 197 -10.12 -3.35 3.40
CA GLN A 197 -9.72 -4.75 3.62
C GLN A 197 -8.37 -4.86 4.32
N LEU A 198 -8.06 -6.06 4.83
CA LEU A 198 -6.75 -6.37 5.38
C LEU A 198 -5.84 -6.77 4.22
N PRO A 199 -4.79 -6.00 3.91
CA PRO A 199 -3.88 -6.37 2.85
C PRO A 199 -2.88 -7.42 3.31
N ILE A 200 -2.67 -8.43 2.47
CA ILE A 200 -1.54 -9.37 2.58
C ILE A 200 -0.80 -9.40 1.25
N SER A 201 0.50 -9.70 1.29
CA SER A 201 1.26 -9.99 0.08
C SER A 201 1.48 -11.49 -0.04
N THR A 202 1.75 -12.00 -1.22
CA THR A 202 2.13 -13.41 -1.42
C THR A 202 3.22 -13.49 -2.48
N GLU A 203 4.41 -13.93 -2.08
CA GLU A 203 5.50 -14.21 -3.01
C GLU A 203 5.16 -15.43 -3.86
N THR A 204 5.18 -15.24 -5.17
CA THR A 204 4.78 -16.25 -6.15
C THR A 204 5.98 -16.96 -6.79
N GLU A 205 7.19 -16.40 -6.69
CA GLU A 205 8.42 -17.05 -7.13
C GLU A 205 9.03 -17.92 -6.03
N THR A 206 9.39 -19.16 -6.38
CA THR A 206 10.24 -20.00 -5.53
C THR A 206 11.70 -19.53 -5.67
N LEU A 207 12.29 -18.99 -4.59
CA LEU A 207 13.71 -18.62 -4.54
C LEU A 207 14.67 -19.77 -4.90
N TRP A 208 14.19 -21.01 -4.76
CA TRP A 208 14.96 -22.23 -4.85
C TRP A 208 14.86 -22.93 -6.22
N GLU A 209 13.89 -22.56 -7.06
CA GLU A 209 13.68 -23.16 -8.38
C GLU A 209 13.56 -22.08 -9.47
N PRO A 210 14.42 -22.08 -10.49
CA PRO A 210 14.25 -21.19 -11.62
C PRO A 210 13.08 -21.67 -12.49
N THR A 211 11.92 -21.00 -12.43
CA THR A 211 10.83 -21.26 -13.38
C THR A 211 11.16 -20.67 -14.76
N PRO A 212 10.87 -21.38 -15.88
CA PRO A 212 11.11 -20.87 -17.23
C PRO A 212 10.42 -19.53 -17.54
N GLU A 213 9.28 -19.26 -16.89
CA GLU A 213 8.47 -18.04 -17.05
C GLU A 213 9.16 -16.78 -16.52
N SER A 214 10.08 -16.91 -15.56
CA SER A 214 10.89 -15.79 -15.06
C SER A 214 11.82 -15.18 -16.13
N ARG A 215 12.10 -15.91 -17.23
CA ARG A 215 12.88 -15.39 -18.36
C ARG A 215 12.05 -14.60 -19.37
N SER A 216 10.75 -14.86 -19.51
CA SER A 216 9.92 -14.21 -20.54
C SER A 216 9.43 -12.83 -20.12
N LEU A 217 9.19 -12.61 -18.83
CA LEU A 217 8.73 -11.31 -18.29
C LEU A 217 9.83 -10.24 -18.22
N LEU A 218 11.10 -10.61 -18.40
CA LEU A 218 12.26 -9.71 -18.26
C LEU A 218 12.89 -9.28 -19.59
N SER A 219 12.32 -9.62 -20.75
CA SER A 219 12.82 -9.11 -22.04
C SER A 219 11.70 -8.76 -23.03
N PRO A 220 11.48 -7.47 -23.34
CA PRO A 220 11.00 -7.10 -24.67
C PRO A 220 12.22 -7.13 -25.60
N SER A 221 12.60 -8.30 -26.10
CA SER A 221 13.64 -8.38 -27.13
C SER A 221 13.06 -7.88 -28.45
N LEU A 222 13.48 -6.68 -28.84
CA LEU A 222 13.43 -6.20 -30.21
C LEU A 222 14.01 -7.26 -31.17
N PRO A 223 13.40 -7.51 -32.34
CA PRO A 223 13.95 -8.44 -33.29
C PRO A 223 15.22 -7.84 -33.91
N GLY A 224 16.36 -8.49 -33.66
CA GLY A 224 17.61 -8.20 -34.36
C GLY A 224 18.78 -7.84 -33.45
N LYS A 225 19.34 -8.84 -32.78
CA LYS A 225 20.79 -9.05 -32.58
C LYS A 225 20.99 -10.34 -31.78
N ALA A 226 21.16 -11.44 -32.52
CA ALA A 226 21.80 -12.61 -31.96
C ALA A 226 23.27 -12.24 -31.70
N SER A 227 23.61 -11.98 -30.44
CA SER A 227 24.99 -12.12 -29.98
C SER A 227 25.01 -13.14 -28.87
N GLU A 228 25.74 -14.20 -29.14
CA GLU A 228 26.12 -15.30 -28.25
C GLU A 228 26.33 -14.83 -26.81
N ALA A 229 25.56 -15.41 -25.89
CA ALA A 229 25.82 -15.37 -24.46
C ALA A 229 25.83 -16.79 -23.90
N SER A 230 26.80 -17.59 -24.36
CA SER A 230 27.24 -18.78 -23.62
C SER A 230 28.03 -18.29 -22.40
N GLY A 231 27.39 -18.25 -21.24
CA GLY A 231 28.01 -17.76 -20.01
C GLY A 231 27.16 -17.98 -18.77
N SER A 232 26.78 -19.23 -18.51
CA SER A 232 26.22 -19.66 -17.21
C SER A 232 27.28 -19.52 -16.12
N ARG A 233 27.48 -18.30 -15.58
CA ARG A 233 28.14 -18.10 -14.29
C ARG A 233 27.06 -18.26 -13.22
N GLY A 234 27.13 -19.35 -12.47
CA GLY A 234 26.27 -19.61 -11.32
C GLY A 234 26.24 -18.40 -10.38
N HIS A 235 25.10 -17.72 -10.32
CA HIS A 235 24.91 -16.64 -9.37
C HIS A 235 25.04 -17.20 -7.94
N SER A 236 25.87 -16.57 -7.11
CA SER A 236 25.97 -16.91 -5.68
C SER A 236 24.58 -16.85 -5.04
N LEU A 237 24.31 -17.75 -4.08
CA LEU A 237 23.03 -17.79 -3.35
C LEU A 237 22.64 -16.41 -2.81
N ILE A 238 23.62 -15.67 -2.28
CA ILE A 238 23.45 -14.29 -1.80
C ILE A 238 22.97 -13.35 -2.92
N GLY A 239 23.55 -13.45 -4.12
CA GLY A 239 23.14 -12.65 -5.26
C GLY A 239 21.69 -12.92 -5.68
N ARG A 240 21.24 -14.18 -5.58
CA ARG A 240 19.84 -14.54 -5.83
C ARG A 240 18.90 -13.98 -4.76
N ILE A 241 19.26 -14.12 -3.48
CA ILE A 241 18.50 -13.56 -2.36
C ILE A 241 18.38 -12.04 -2.49
N MET A 242 19.45 -11.33 -2.84
CA MET A 242 19.40 -9.88 -3.00
C MET A 242 18.48 -9.44 -4.15
N ARG A 243 18.40 -10.22 -5.24
CA ARG A 243 17.58 -9.91 -6.41
C ARG A 243 16.11 -10.27 -6.28
N HIS A 244 15.77 -11.36 -5.57
CA HIS A 244 14.40 -11.89 -5.50
C HIS A 244 13.83 -11.96 -4.07
N GLY A 245 14.65 -11.75 -3.04
CA GLY A 245 14.23 -11.90 -1.65
C GLY A 245 13.38 -10.75 -1.11
N GLY A 246 13.20 -9.67 -1.88
CA GLY A 246 12.38 -8.53 -1.45
C GLY A 246 10.92 -8.88 -1.26
N GLY A 247 10.35 -9.75 -2.10
CA GLY A 247 8.93 -10.11 -1.98
C GLY A 247 8.68 -11.02 -0.78
N ARG A 248 9.65 -11.86 -0.39
CA ARG A 248 9.63 -12.57 0.91
C ARG A 248 9.62 -11.62 2.10
N LEU A 249 10.37 -10.51 2.04
CA LEU A 249 10.38 -9.50 3.10
C LEU A 249 9.07 -8.70 3.17
N ASP A 250 8.48 -8.36 2.01
CA ASP A 250 7.18 -7.67 1.94
C ASP A 250 6.05 -8.57 2.44
N GLU A 251 6.02 -9.83 2.01
CA GLU A 251 5.11 -10.86 2.51
C GLU A 251 5.23 -11.05 4.02
N MET A 252 6.46 -11.14 4.54
CA MET A 252 6.69 -11.24 5.97
C MET A 252 6.11 -10.03 6.71
N PHE A 253 6.41 -8.81 6.24
CA PHE A 253 5.90 -7.58 6.84
C PHE A 253 4.36 -7.52 6.83
N MET A 254 3.75 -7.80 5.68
CA MET A 254 2.30 -7.74 5.49
C MET A 254 1.56 -8.82 6.27
N GLY A 255 2.12 -10.03 6.35
CA GLY A 255 1.52 -11.17 7.05
C GLY A 255 1.80 -11.24 8.55
N THR A 256 2.61 -10.32 9.11
CA THR A 256 2.94 -10.31 10.55
C THR A 256 2.71 -8.93 11.17
N ALA A 257 3.76 -8.10 11.28
CA ALA A 257 3.72 -6.81 11.95
C ALA A 257 2.57 -5.93 11.45
N HIS A 258 2.47 -5.73 10.13
CA HIS A 258 1.40 -4.93 9.54
C HIS A 258 0.02 -5.46 9.93
N ALA A 259 -0.26 -6.74 9.69
CA ALA A 259 -1.58 -7.32 9.94
C ALA A 259 -2.04 -7.19 11.40
N LYS A 260 -1.13 -7.44 12.35
CA LYS A 260 -1.43 -7.34 13.79
C LYS A 260 -1.81 -5.93 14.19
N PHE A 261 -0.95 -4.96 13.90
CA PHE A 261 -1.20 -3.56 14.26
C PHE A 261 -2.39 -2.98 13.50
N TYR A 262 -2.55 -3.33 12.22
CA TYR A 262 -3.68 -2.89 11.40
C TYR A 262 -5.02 -3.34 11.99
N SER A 263 -5.13 -4.63 12.35
CA SER A 263 -6.34 -5.19 12.96
C SER A 263 -6.61 -4.61 14.34
N ALA A 264 -5.55 -4.35 15.12
CA ALA A 264 -5.67 -3.74 16.45
C ALA A 264 -6.13 -2.28 16.39
N ILE A 265 -5.53 -1.45 15.53
CA ILE A 265 -5.89 -0.02 15.39
C ILE A 265 -7.35 0.11 14.93
N ASN A 266 -7.78 -0.71 13.95
CA ASN A 266 -9.18 -0.77 13.53
C ASN A 266 -10.12 -1.12 14.70
N THR A 267 -9.71 -2.04 15.57
CA THR A 267 -10.53 -2.50 16.69
C THR A 267 -10.65 -1.46 17.80
N VAL A 268 -9.53 -0.81 18.13
CA VAL A 268 -9.49 0.22 19.17
C VAL A 268 -10.17 1.51 18.69
N GLY A 269 -10.11 1.82 17.39
CA GLY A 269 -10.87 2.93 16.82
C GLY A 269 -10.41 4.31 17.32
N VAL A 270 -9.12 4.49 17.56
CA VAL A 270 -8.54 5.77 18.02
C VAL A 270 -7.97 6.61 16.89
N ALA A 271 -7.70 6.01 15.73
CA ALA A 271 -7.14 6.68 14.56
C ALA A 271 -7.56 5.94 13.27
N PRO A 272 -7.65 6.63 12.12
CA PRO A 272 -7.82 5.97 10.82
C PRO A 272 -6.65 5.03 10.54
N CYS A 273 -6.94 3.77 10.19
CA CYS A 273 -5.92 2.77 9.89
C CYS A 273 -5.75 2.46 8.40
N ALA A 274 -6.54 3.10 7.52
CA ALA A 274 -6.63 2.74 6.10
C ALA A 274 -5.28 2.78 5.36
N VAL A 275 -5.09 1.79 4.48
CA VAL A 275 -3.96 1.70 3.54
C VAL A 275 -4.51 1.53 2.11
N GLY A 276 -3.88 2.16 1.14
CA GLY A 276 -4.37 2.46 -0.20
C GLY A 276 -4.59 1.31 -1.18
N LYS A 277 -4.69 0.07 -0.70
CA LYS A 277 -4.83 -1.13 -1.54
C LYS A 277 -6.26 -1.46 -1.93
N SER A 278 -7.21 -1.37 -1.01
CA SER A 278 -8.63 -1.64 -1.28
C SER A 278 -9.50 -0.90 -0.27
N ASN A 279 -10.14 0.17 -0.74
CA ASN A 279 -10.88 1.12 0.09
C ASN A 279 -12.20 1.51 -0.59
N MET A 280 -13.27 1.56 0.19
CA MET A 280 -14.60 1.91 -0.29
C MET A 280 -15.23 2.99 0.58
N PHE A 281 -15.83 3.99 -0.07
CA PHE A 281 -16.44 5.15 0.57
C PHE A 281 -17.54 5.74 -0.32
N ARG A 282 -18.28 6.71 0.22
CA ARG A 282 -19.30 7.45 -0.53
C ARG A 282 -18.71 8.71 -1.15
N LYS A 283 -18.98 8.92 -2.44
CA LYS A 283 -18.60 10.10 -3.21
C LYS A 283 -19.18 11.36 -2.56
N SER A 284 -20.47 11.35 -2.23
CA SER A 284 -21.19 12.43 -1.55
C SER A 284 -20.55 12.83 -0.22
N HIS A 285 -20.16 11.85 0.60
CA HIS A 285 -19.49 12.10 1.88
C HIS A 285 -18.13 12.76 1.68
N LEU A 286 -17.36 12.30 0.68
CA LEU A 286 -16.04 12.87 0.39
C LEU A 286 -16.16 14.30 -0.15
N GLU A 287 -17.14 14.56 -1.02
CA GLU A 287 -17.46 15.90 -1.52
C GLU A 287 -17.86 16.85 -0.38
N ILE A 288 -18.72 16.42 0.55
CA ILE A 288 -19.06 17.21 1.74
C ILE A 288 -17.83 17.48 2.60
N ALA A 289 -16.99 16.47 2.83
CA ALA A 289 -15.82 16.57 3.69
C ALA A 289 -14.73 17.50 3.13
N THR A 290 -14.69 17.66 1.81
CA THR A 290 -13.69 18.45 1.08
C THR A 290 -14.25 19.79 0.57
N ASP A 291 -15.50 20.12 0.88
CA ASP A 291 -16.11 21.41 0.59
C ASP A 291 -15.59 22.47 1.57
N PRO A 292 -14.86 23.51 1.11
CA PRO A 292 -14.37 24.60 1.96
C PRO A 292 -15.47 25.31 2.75
N ALA A 293 -16.70 25.37 2.24
CA ALA A 293 -17.82 26.01 2.93
C ALA A 293 -18.31 25.17 4.13
N ARG A 294 -18.13 23.85 4.08
CA ARG A 294 -18.58 22.91 5.12
C ARG A 294 -17.46 22.46 6.05
N ASN A 295 -16.21 22.62 5.62
CA ASN A 295 -15.02 22.27 6.38
C ASN A 295 -14.02 23.44 6.39
N PRO A 296 -14.23 24.45 7.26
CA PRO A 296 -13.35 25.62 7.36
C PRO A 296 -11.92 25.27 7.85
N GLY A 297 -11.70 24.05 8.35
CA GLY A 297 -10.39 23.54 8.75
C GLY A 297 -9.53 23.02 7.60
N LEU A 298 -10.05 23.02 6.36
CA LEU A 298 -9.26 22.64 5.18
C LEU A 298 -8.09 23.59 4.97
N ASN A 299 -6.94 23.04 4.61
CA ASN A 299 -5.77 23.85 4.31
C ASN A 299 -5.91 24.36 2.86
N ILE A 300 -6.70 25.43 2.68
CA ILE A 300 -6.98 26.09 1.38
C ILE A 300 -5.76 26.87 0.90
N ARG A 301 -4.61 26.23 0.77
CA ARG A 301 -3.41 26.86 0.17
C ARG A 301 -3.43 26.78 -1.36
N HIS A 302 -4.30 25.94 -1.91
CA HIS A 302 -4.44 25.71 -3.34
C HIS A 302 -5.93 25.70 -3.69
N GLU A 303 -6.32 26.40 -4.76
CA GLU A 303 -7.60 26.22 -5.44
C GLU A 303 -7.65 24.77 -5.96
N SER A 304 -8.04 23.83 -5.10
CA SER A 304 -8.10 22.41 -5.44
C SER A 304 -9.56 22.05 -5.69
N PRO A 305 -9.88 21.27 -6.73
CA PRO A 305 -11.24 20.79 -6.92
C PRO A 305 -11.68 19.93 -5.73
N GLY A 306 -12.97 19.94 -5.41
CA GLY A 306 -13.53 19.13 -4.33
C GLY A 306 -13.48 17.62 -4.62
N GLY A 307 -13.88 16.83 -3.63
CA GLY A 307 -13.90 15.37 -3.70
C GLY A 307 -12.50 14.75 -3.74
N LEU A 308 -12.32 13.75 -4.60
CA LEU A 308 -11.05 13.02 -4.73
C LEU A 308 -9.90 13.90 -5.23
N ASP A 309 -10.21 14.91 -6.04
CA ASP A 309 -9.23 15.78 -6.69
C ASP A 309 -8.50 16.70 -5.69
N TYR A 310 -9.13 16.98 -4.53
CA TYR A 310 -8.51 17.71 -3.42
C TYR A 310 -7.20 17.03 -2.98
N PHE A 311 -7.14 15.69 -3.06
CA PHE A 311 -5.99 14.91 -2.62
C PHE A 311 -4.83 14.89 -3.62
N SER A 312 -4.97 15.52 -4.78
CA SER A 312 -3.95 15.53 -5.84
C SER A 312 -2.63 16.20 -5.43
N ASN A 313 -2.63 17.00 -4.36
CA ASN A 313 -1.45 17.68 -3.82
C ASN A 313 -0.66 16.86 -2.78
N PHE A 314 -1.09 15.64 -2.45
CA PHE A 314 -0.53 14.84 -1.36
C PHE A 314 -0.12 13.45 -1.86
N ILE A 315 0.92 12.81 -1.30
CA ILE A 315 1.34 11.44 -1.69
C ILE A 315 0.58 10.33 -0.97
N CYS A 316 0.17 10.55 0.29
CA CYS A 316 -0.62 9.59 1.07
C CYS A 316 -2.11 9.87 0.91
N GLU A 317 -2.61 9.82 -0.32
CA GLU A 317 -4.02 10.18 -0.59
C GLU A 317 -5.01 9.29 0.16
N ASP A 318 -4.71 8.01 0.24
CA ASP A 318 -5.49 6.96 0.90
C ASP A 318 -5.75 7.25 2.38
N HIS A 319 -4.68 7.54 3.12
CA HIS A 319 -4.74 7.86 4.52
C HIS A 319 -5.46 9.20 4.74
N LEU A 320 -5.21 10.19 3.89
CA LEU A 320 -5.85 11.51 4.00
C LEU A 320 -7.35 11.47 3.71
N ILE A 321 -7.79 10.64 2.75
CA ILE A 321 -9.22 10.37 2.51
C ILE A 321 -9.85 9.72 3.74
N SER A 322 -9.17 8.75 4.37
CA SER A 322 -9.68 8.13 5.59
C SER A 322 -9.72 9.11 6.77
N ASP A 323 -8.69 9.94 6.93
CA ASP A 323 -8.55 10.92 8.00
C ASP A 323 -9.59 12.06 7.89
N ILE A 324 -9.85 12.57 6.68
CA ILE A 324 -10.86 13.60 6.50
C ILE A 324 -12.25 13.06 6.84
N LEU A 325 -12.58 11.84 6.40
CA LEU A 325 -13.87 11.21 6.65
C LEU A 325 -14.01 10.84 8.13
N TRP A 326 -12.91 10.45 8.78
CA TRP A 326 -12.86 10.21 10.22
C TRP A 326 -13.23 11.46 11.02
N LYS A 327 -12.66 12.61 10.64
CA LYS A 327 -12.86 13.90 11.32
C LYS A 327 -14.16 14.61 10.93
N SER A 328 -14.78 14.24 9.81
CA SER A 328 -15.99 14.87 9.32
C SER A 328 -17.20 14.55 10.20
N ASP A 329 -18.02 15.57 10.49
CA ASP A 329 -19.28 15.40 11.19
C ASP A 329 -20.37 14.93 10.24
N LEU A 330 -20.61 13.62 10.25
CA LEU A 330 -21.65 12.95 9.48
C LEU A 330 -22.45 12.09 10.46
N PRO A 331 -23.55 12.62 11.04
CA PRO A 331 -24.31 11.95 12.09
C PRO A 331 -24.94 10.65 11.59
N GLY A 332 -25.02 9.64 12.46
CA GLY A 332 -25.56 8.32 12.11
C GLY A 332 -24.55 7.36 11.47
N PHE A 333 -23.29 7.77 11.27
CA PHE A 333 -22.23 6.93 10.71
C PHE A 333 -21.08 6.70 11.68
N ARG A 334 -20.57 5.46 11.73
CA ARG A 334 -19.29 5.13 12.36
C ARG A 334 -18.14 5.53 11.43
N ASN A 335 -16.96 5.78 11.99
CA ASN A 335 -15.87 6.38 11.23
C ASN A 335 -15.27 5.45 10.15
N HIS A 336 -14.66 4.33 10.54
CA HIS A 336 -14.19 3.33 9.57
C HIS A 336 -14.35 1.90 10.09
N ALA A 337 -14.32 0.92 9.17
CA ALA A 337 -14.26 -0.49 9.51
C ALA A 337 -13.42 -1.32 8.53
N LEU A 338 -12.69 -2.26 9.10
CA LEU A 338 -12.15 -3.43 8.42
C LEU A 338 -13.28 -4.43 8.09
N VAL A 339 -13.34 -4.84 6.83
CA VAL A 339 -14.21 -5.93 6.38
C VAL A 339 -13.54 -7.26 6.73
N TYR A 340 -13.77 -7.67 7.98
CA TYR A 340 -13.20 -8.86 8.58
C TYR A 340 -13.54 -10.14 7.78
N GLY A 341 -12.54 -11.01 7.64
CA GLY A 341 -12.64 -12.27 6.89
C GLY A 341 -12.22 -12.13 5.42
N ASP A 342 -12.42 -10.97 4.80
CA ASP A 342 -11.94 -10.69 3.45
C ASP A 342 -10.50 -10.17 3.45
N LEU A 343 -9.67 -10.72 2.56
CA LEU A 343 -8.30 -10.31 2.33
C LEU A 343 -8.16 -9.57 1.00
N ALA A 344 -7.28 -8.57 0.97
CA ALA A 344 -6.78 -7.95 -0.26
C ALA A 344 -5.39 -8.54 -0.54
N ILE A 345 -5.29 -9.45 -1.51
CA ILE A 345 -4.10 -10.27 -1.74
C ILE A 345 -3.28 -9.68 -2.87
N GLN A 346 -2.03 -9.31 -2.57
CA GLN A 346 -1.10 -8.74 -3.54
C GLN A 346 -0.04 -9.79 -3.92
N PRO A 347 -0.07 -10.40 -5.12
CA PRO A 347 1.01 -11.24 -5.59
C PRO A 347 2.29 -10.43 -5.80
N MET A 348 3.41 -10.99 -5.38
CA MET A 348 4.76 -10.43 -5.55
C MET A 348 5.60 -11.41 -6.38
N ALA A 349 6.43 -10.88 -7.28
CA ALA A 349 7.40 -11.62 -8.09
C ALA A 349 8.52 -10.66 -8.52
N GLY A 350 9.74 -11.15 -8.77
CA GLY A 350 10.84 -10.34 -9.30
C GLY A 350 11.25 -9.14 -8.43
N PHE A 351 10.99 -9.21 -7.11
CA PHE A 351 11.14 -8.08 -6.20
C PHE A 351 12.43 -8.16 -5.38
N SER A 352 13.35 -7.20 -5.57
CA SER A 352 14.66 -7.20 -4.91
C SER A 352 14.63 -6.67 -3.47
N VAL A 353 15.61 -7.04 -2.66
CA VAL A 353 15.76 -6.53 -1.29
C VAL A 353 15.93 -5.00 -1.29
N GLN A 354 16.66 -4.46 -2.27
CA GLN A 354 16.79 -3.02 -2.44
C GLN A 354 15.44 -2.36 -2.79
N ALA A 355 14.65 -2.98 -3.66
CA ALA A 355 13.32 -2.48 -4.00
C ALA A 355 12.36 -2.53 -2.80
N TYR A 356 12.47 -3.56 -1.94
CA TYR A 356 11.76 -3.63 -0.66
C TYR A 356 12.16 -2.48 0.28
N VAL A 357 13.46 -2.24 0.47
CA VAL A 357 13.98 -1.13 1.29
C VAL A 357 13.47 0.21 0.76
N ALA A 358 13.54 0.44 -0.55
CA ALA A 358 13.04 1.66 -1.17
C ALA A 358 11.53 1.84 -0.98
N ARG A 359 10.74 0.77 -1.10
CA ARG A 359 9.29 0.77 -0.88
C ARG A 359 8.94 1.13 0.56
N ARG A 360 9.58 0.49 1.55
CA ARG A 360 9.35 0.79 2.98
C ARG A 360 9.82 2.21 3.34
N ALA A 361 10.97 2.64 2.85
CA ALA A 361 11.48 4.00 3.07
C ALA A 361 10.52 5.06 2.50
N ARG A 362 9.96 4.83 1.30
CA ARG A 362 8.93 5.70 0.73
C ARG A 362 7.71 5.83 1.65
N TRP A 363 7.17 4.72 2.14
CA TRP A 363 5.98 4.75 3.01
C TRP A 363 6.23 5.46 4.33
N LEU A 364 7.42 5.32 4.91
CA LEU A 364 7.82 6.04 6.10
C LEU A 364 7.93 7.55 5.84
N ARG A 365 8.59 7.94 4.74
CA ARG A 365 8.73 9.36 4.36
C ARG A 365 7.39 10.01 4.05
N ALA A 366 6.50 9.29 3.36
CA ALA A 366 5.18 9.80 3.02
C ALA A 366 4.30 9.98 4.27
N ARG A 367 4.40 9.10 5.27
CA ARG A 367 3.65 9.19 6.54
C ARG A 367 4.28 10.09 7.60
N LYS A 368 5.57 10.43 7.47
CA LYS A 368 6.34 11.20 8.47
C LYS A 368 5.62 12.45 8.96
N TRP A 369 5.04 13.22 8.04
CA TRP A 369 4.33 14.46 8.39
C TRP A 369 2.83 14.27 8.57
N THR A 370 2.28 13.16 8.11
CA THR A 370 0.85 12.83 8.25
C THR A 370 0.53 12.26 9.62
N VAL A 371 1.39 11.40 10.15
CA VAL A 371 1.24 10.74 11.47
C VAL A 371 2.57 10.75 12.21
N LEU A 372 3.08 11.96 12.52
CA LEU A 372 4.43 12.15 13.06
C LEU A 372 4.68 11.37 14.35
N ALA A 373 3.79 11.47 15.32
CA ALA A 373 3.95 10.78 16.61
C ALA A 373 4.07 9.26 16.42
N ALA A 374 3.13 8.66 15.67
CA ALA A 374 3.15 7.23 15.36
C ALA A 374 4.40 6.83 14.56
N THR A 375 4.84 7.69 13.62
CA THR A 375 6.05 7.43 12.82
C THR A 375 7.30 7.46 13.67
N LEU A 376 7.41 8.38 14.64
CA LEU A 376 8.59 8.50 15.49
C LEU A 376 8.74 7.32 16.46
N VAL A 377 7.63 6.75 16.92
CA VAL A 377 7.63 5.61 17.84
C VAL A 377 7.60 4.25 17.13
N GLU A 378 7.47 4.21 15.79
CA GLU A 378 7.41 2.96 14.98
C GLU A 378 8.53 1.96 15.36
N PRO A 379 9.81 2.35 15.52
CA PRO A 379 10.86 1.40 15.91
C PRO A 379 10.62 0.73 17.25
N GLY A 380 10.02 1.45 18.21
CA GLY A 380 9.68 0.93 19.52
C GLY A 380 8.56 -0.12 19.48
N THR A 381 7.82 -0.20 18.37
CA THR A 381 6.76 -1.21 18.17
C THR A 381 7.25 -2.48 17.45
N GLU A 382 8.47 -2.45 16.90
CA GLU A 382 9.08 -3.60 16.23
C GLU A 382 9.74 -4.55 17.24
N SER A 383 9.87 -5.84 16.86
CA SER A 383 10.17 -6.91 17.81
C SER A 383 11.46 -6.69 18.60
N LEU A 384 12.57 -6.38 17.93
CA LEU A 384 13.90 -6.36 18.54
C LEU A 384 14.03 -5.27 19.61
N LEU A 385 13.57 -4.05 19.29
CA LEU A 385 13.64 -2.92 20.21
C LEU A 385 12.57 -3.01 21.30
N CYS A 386 11.35 -3.45 20.97
CA CYS A 386 10.32 -3.67 21.97
C CYS A 386 10.72 -4.76 22.98
N CYS A 387 11.31 -5.87 22.52
CA CYS A 387 11.82 -6.91 23.41
C CYS A 387 13.00 -6.41 24.25
N LEU A 388 13.81 -5.47 23.74
CA LEU A 388 14.86 -4.82 24.52
C LEU A 388 14.28 -3.98 25.65
N HIS A 389 13.18 -3.24 25.40
CA HIS A 389 12.45 -2.54 26.46
C HIS A 389 11.91 -3.49 27.53
N VAL A 390 11.38 -4.66 27.14
CA VAL A 390 10.95 -5.70 28.11
C VAL A 390 12.14 -6.18 28.95
N ALA A 391 13.22 -6.59 28.31
CA ALA A 391 14.40 -7.10 29.01
C ALA A 391 15.00 -6.06 29.96
N PHE A 392 15.10 -4.81 29.51
CA PHE A 392 15.57 -3.69 30.31
C PHE A 392 14.65 -3.43 31.51
N ALA A 393 13.34 -3.38 31.31
CA ALA A 393 12.37 -3.17 32.38
C ALA A 393 12.45 -4.27 33.46
N LEU A 394 12.40 -5.54 33.05
CA LEU A 394 12.38 -6.67 33.97
C LEU A 394 13.67 -6.82 34.78
N THR A 395 14.83 -6.49 34.19
CA THR A 395 16.14 -6.62 34.87
C THR A 395 16.59 -5.36 35.61
N THR A 396 15.88 -4.24 35.48
CA THR A 396 16.28 -2.95 36.08
C THR A 396 15.33 -2.48 37.19
N ILE A 397 14.04 -2.83 37.13
CA ILE A 397 13.06 -2.41 38.14
C ILE A 397 13.32 -3.16 39.47
N PRO A 398 13.58 -2.47 40.60
CA PRO A 398 13.87 -3.12 41.89
C PRO A 398 12.75 -4.04 42.36
N TRP A 399 11.49 -3.61 42.18
CA TRP A 399 10.32 -4.42 42.53
C TRP A 399 10.30 -5.79 41.83
N VAL A 400 10.78 -5.88 40.58
CA VAL A 400 10.84 -7.16 39.85
C VAL A 400 11.91 -8.07 40.44
N HIS A 401 13.06 -7.51 40.81
CA HIS A 401 14.13 -8.23 41.50
C HIS A 401 13.66 -8.76 42.87
N GLU A 402 13.07 -7.89 43.69
CA GLU A 402 12.62 -8.22 45.04
C GLU A 402 11.48 -9.25 45.05
N THR A 403 10.56 -9.17 44.08
CA THR A 403 9.38 -10.04 44.03
C THR A 403 9.65 -11.37 43.32
N PHE A 404 10.37 -11.35 42.19
CA PHE A 404 10.55 -12.52 41.31
C PHE A 404 11.98 -13.06 41.32
N GLY A 405 12.89 -12.47 42.09
CA GLY A 405 14.29 -12.90 42.16
C GLY A 405 15.09 -12.65 40.88
N MET A 406 14.61 -11.77 39.98
CA MET A 406 15.25 -11.56 38.68
C MET A 406 16.64 -10.91 38.85
N PRO A 407 17.74 -11.53 38.37
CA PRO A 407 19.07 -10.94 38.53
C PRO A 407 19.23 -9.66 37.71
N GLN A 408 19.77 -8.61 38.33
CA GLN A 408 20.05 -7.32 37.66
C GLN A 408 21.42 -7.34 36.96
N THR A 409 21.59 -8.29 36.04
CA THR A 409 22.86 -8.53 35.33
C THR A 409 22.67 -8.47 33.81
N TRP A 410 23.73 -8.14 33.08
CA TRP A 410 23.72 -8.13 31.61
C TRP A 410 23.39 -9.50 31.00
N SER A 411 23.80 -10.59 31.64
CA SER A 411 23.47 -11.96 31.20
C SER A 411 21.98 -12.25 31.35
N ALA A 412 21.38 -11.89 32.49
CA ALA A 412 19.94 -12.02 32.70
C ALA A 412 19.15 -11.16 31.70
N MET A 413 19.63 -9.94 31.39
CA MET A 413 19.01 -9.08 30.39
C MET A 413 19.07 -9.70 28.98
N GLY A 414 20.25 -10.21 28.58
CA GLY A 414 20.44 -10.88 27.30
C GLY A 414 19.56 -12.13 27.15
N LEU A 415 19.47 -12.97 28.19
CA LEU A 415 18.61 -14.15 28.19
C LEU A 415 17.12 -13.79 28.13
N THR A 416 16.69 -12.79 28.90
CA THR A 416 15.31 -12.29 28.88
C THR A 416 14.95 -11.72 27.51
N TRP A 417 15.88 -10.99 26.88
CA TRP A 417 15.72 -10.47 25.53
C TRP A 417 15.53 -11.61 24.52
N LEU A 418 16.43 -12.60 24.50
CA LEU A 418 16.34 -13.76 23.61
C LEU A 418 15.03 -14.53 23.80
N ALA A 419 14.62 -14.76 25.05
CA ALA A 419 13.36 -15.45 25.36
C ALA A 419 12.13 -14.66 24.85
N THR A 420 12.13 -13.34 25.04
CA THR A 420 11.03 -12.47 24.60
C THR A 420 10.97 -12.38 23.07
N VAL A 421 12.13 -12.27 22.40
CA VAL A 421 12.22 -12.31 20.93
C VAL A 421 11.72 -13.65 20.39
N ALA A 422 12.08 -14.77 21.03
CA ALA A 422 11.60 -16.10 20.64
C ALA A 422 10.07 -16.24 20.80
N LEU A 423 9.50 -15.70 21.88
CA LEU A 423 8.05 -15.67 22.09
C LEU A 423 7.35 -14.83 21.01
N TRP A 424 7.90 -13.66 20.67
CA TRP A 424 7.37 -12.82 19.61
C TRP A 424 7.42 -13.53 18.25
N MET A 425 8.55 -14.15 17.92
CA MET A 425 8.74 -14.94 16.70
C MET A 425 7.73 -16.08 16.60
N PHE A 426 7.45 -16.77 17.70
CA PHE A 426 6.42 -17.80 17.75
C PHE A 426 5.04 -17.23 17.45
N GLY A 427 4.69 -16.07 18.02
CA GLY A 427 3.45 -15.35 17.69
C GLY A 427 3.37 -15.01 16.19
N ASP A 428 4.42 -14.43 15.64
CA ASP A 428 4.51 -14.09 14.21
C ASP A 428 4.38 -15.30 13.30
N TRP A 429 5.02 -16.42 13.65
CA TRP A 429 4.93 -17.66 12.90
C TRP A 429 3.48 -18.19 12.85
N ASN A 430 2.76 -18.15 13.98
CA ASN A 430 1.37 -18.59 14.02
C ASN A 430 0.45 -17.66 13.22
N THR A 431 0.57 -16.34 13.41
CA THR A 431 -0.23 -15.34 12.69
C THR A 431 -0.01 -15.41 11.19
N TYR A 432 1.25 -15.53 10.77
CA TYR A 432 1.62 -15.70 9.37
C TYR A 432 0.98 -16.93 8.75
N ASN A 433 1.10 -18.10 9.41
CA ASN A 433 0.52 -19.35 8.91
C ASN A 433 -1.01 -19.29 8.88
N HIS A 434 -1.63 -18.65 9.86
CA HIS A 434 -3.09 -18.53 9.93
C HIS A 434 -3.62 -17.71 8.76
N LEU A 435 -3.07 -16.52 8.50
CA LEU A 435 -3.50 -15.67 7.38
C LEU A 435 -3.23 -16.33 6.02
N HIS A 436 -2.05 -16.92 5.84
CA HIS A 436 -1.67 -17.56 4.57
C HIS A 436 -2.34 -18.92 4.36
N SER A 437 -2.96 -19.50 5.38
CA SER A 437 -3.76 -20.73 5.22
C SER A 437 -4.90 -20.53 4.21
N GLY A 438 -5.41 -19.31 4.09
CA GLY A 438 -6.52 -18.96 3.22
C GLY A 438 -7.88 -19.48 3.71
N GLN A 439 -8.01 -19.85 4.99
CA GLN A 439 -9.24 -20.38 5.57
C GLN A 439 -10.46 -19.45 5.40
N SER A 440 -10.24 -18.14 5.45
CA SER A 440 -11.29 -17.13 5.26
C SER A 440 -11.46 -16.68 3.81
N ILE A 441 -10.68 -17.20 2.88
CA ILE A 441 -10.76 -16.73 1.50
C ILE A 441 -11.96 -17.39 0.82
N ASP A 442 -12.83 -16.52 0.30
CA ASP A 442 -13.90 -16.90 -0.61
C ASP A 442 -13.29 -17.18 -1.99
N LEU A 443 -13.38 -18.43 -2.46
CA LEU A 443 -12.71 -18.91 -3.67
C LEU A 443 -13.74 -19.29 -4.73
N ASP A 444 -13.48 -18.91 -5.97
CA ASP A 444 -14.12 -19.44 -7.17
C ASP A 444 -13.21 -20.46 -7.87
N ASP A 445 -13.76 -21.20 -8.84
CA ASP A 445 -12.98 -22.19 -9.61
C ASP A 445 -11.84 -21.54 -10.41
N GLN A 446 -11.96 -20.25 -10.71
CA GLN A 446 -10.99 -19.44 -11.46
C GLN A 446 -9.98 -18.73 -10.56
N ALA A 447 -9.98 -19.00 -9.25
CA ALA A 447 -9.06 -18.38 -8.31
C ALA A 447 -7.61 -18.81 -8.65
N PRO A 448 -6.66 -17.86 -8.73
CA PRO A 448 -5.27 -18.18 -9.04
C PRO A 448 -4.60 -18.89 -7.86
N LYS A 449 -3.55 -19.67 -8.15
CA LYS A 449 -2.81 -20.48 -7.16
C LYS A 449 -2.36 -19.67 -5.93
N PHE A 450 -1.88 -18.43 -6.13
CA PHE A 450 -1.40 -17.56 -5.05
C PHE A 450 -2.51 -17.12 -4.08
N ALA A 451 -3.77 -17.09 -4.52
CA ALA A 451 -4.90 -16.64 -3.73
C ALA A 451 -5.61 -17.78 -2.97
N ARG A 452 -5.37 -19.05 -3.35
CA ARG A 452 -6.05 -20.22 -2.74
C ARG A 452 -5.59 -20.54 -1.31
N GLY A 453 -4.49 -19.93 -0.86
CA GLY A 453 -3.89 -20.18 0.45
C GLY A 453 -3.20 -21.54 0.55
N THR A 454 -2.51 -21.78 1.66
CA THR A 454 -1.69 -22.99 1.85
C THR A 454 -2.47 -24.18 2.42
N ALA A 455 -3.71 -23.99 2.86
CA ALA A 455 -4.57 -25.09 3.31
C ALA A 455 -5.28 -25.79 2.15
N ASN A 456 -5.30 -25.17 0.97
CA ASN A 456 -5.90 -25.74 -0.24
C ASN A 456 -4.85 -26.55 -1.02
N ALA A 457 -5.22 -27.75 -1.48
CA ALA A 457 -4.34 -28.63 -2.25
C ALA A 457 -3.87 -28.00 -3.56
N ASP A 458 -4.74 -27.21 -4.20
CA ASP A 458 -4.42 -26.50 -5.45
C ASP A 458 -3.75 -25.14 -5.21
N GLY A 459 -3.42 -24.82 -3.97
CA GLY A 459 -2.85 -23.54 -3.55
C GLY A 459 -1.33 -23.49 -3.56
N ALA A 460 -0.81 -22.43 -2.94
CA ALA A 460 0.63 -22.27 -2.73
C ALA A 460 1.14 -23.28 -1.69
N ALA A 461 2.34 -23.81 -1.88
CA ALA A 461 2.94 -24.70 -0.90
C ALA A 461 3.16 -23.97 0.44
N ARG A 462 2.83 -24.64 1.54
CA ARG A 462 3.12 -24.12 2.88
C ARG A 462 4.63 -24.04 3.06
N ARG A 463 5.10 -22.89 3.53
CA ARG A 463 6.52 -22.69 3.81
C ARG A 463 6.90 -23.39 5.10
N THR A 464 8.03 -24.06 5.10
CA THR A 464 8.61 -24.64 6.31
C THR A 464 9.14 -23.54 7.23
N PHE A 465 9.33 -23.86 8.51
CA PHE A 465 9.92 -22.91 9.47
C PHE A 465 11.29 -22.41 9.01
N PHE A 466 12.12 -23.29 8.42
CA PHE A 466 13.46 -22.93 7.94
C PHE A 466 13.47 -22.07 6.68
N GLU A 467 12.41 -22.09 5.87
CA GLU A 467 12.23 -21.16 4.74
C GLU A 467 11.63 -19.81 5.16
N TRP A 468 10.93 -19.80 6.28
CA TRP A 468 10.31 -18.61 6.86
C TRP A 468 11.27 -17.80 7.72
N LEU A 469 12.07 -18.48 8.55
CA LEU A 469 12.95 -17.86 9.55
C LEU A 469 13.94 -16.85 8.95
N PRO A 470 14.65 -17.12 7.83
CA PRO A 470 15.56 -16.14 7.24
C PRO A 470 14.85 -14.86 6.76
N ALA A 471 13.62 -14.99 6.24
CA ALA A 471 12.83 -13.83 5.83
C ALA A 471 12.32 -13.03 7.05
N TRP A 472 11.95 -13.72 8.14
CA TRP A 472 11.59 -13.07 9.39
C TRP A 472 12.77 -12.30 9.98
N LEU A 473 13.93 -12.94 10.13
CA LEU A 473 15.16 -12.29 10.59
C LEU A 473 15.56 -11.11 9.71
N GLY A 474 15.51 -11.29 8.38
CA GLY A 474 15.81 -10.22 7.43
C GLY A 474 14.88 -9.02 7.59
N ARG A 475 13.58 -9.26 7.80
CA ARG A 475 12.59 -8.18 8.00
C ARG A 475 12.84 -7.43 9.31
N GLU A 476 13.00 -8.16 10.41
CA GLU A 476 13.20 -7.58 11.75
C GLU A 476 14.51 -6.79 11.85
N THR A 477 15.59 -7.30 11.26
CA THR A 477 16.90 -6.62 11.25
C THR A 477 16.91 -5.37 10.36
N LEU A 478 16.15 -5.36 9.27
CA LEU A 478 16.07 -4.20 8.36
C LEU A 478 15.14 -3.10 8.87
N ALA A 479 14.21 -3.39 9.79
CA ALA A 479 13.19 -2.43 10.23
C ALA A 479 13.79 -1.12 10.78
N LEU A 480 14.70 -1.19 11.76
CA LEU A 480 15.33 -0.02 12.38
C LEU A 480 16.27 0.74 11.42
N PRO A 481 17.15 0.10 10.63
CA PRO A 481 17.95 0.79 9.62
C PRO A 481 17.12 1.52 8.57
N ILE A 482 16.07 0.88 8.05
CA ILE A 482 15.16 1.52 7.08
C ILE A 482 14.50 2.74 7.71
N TRP A 483 14.00 2.61 8.95
CA TRP A 483 13.39 3.72 9.66
C TRP A 483 14.36 4.88 9.86
N THR A 484 15.58 4.60 10.33
CA THR A 484 16.62 5.62 10.57
C THR A 484 16.93 6.38 9.29
N TRP A 485 17.16 5.65 8.19
CA TRP A 485 17.42 6.24 6.88
C TRP A 485 16.23 7.05 6.34
N ALA A 486 15.02 6.54 6.51
CA ALA A 486 13.83 7.17 5.96
C ALA A 486 13.40 8.41 6.74
N VAL A 487 13.37 8.32 8.07
CA VAL A 487 12.75 9.32 8.96
C VAL A 487 13.77 10.35 9.44
N LEU A 488 14.99 9.95 9.80
CA LEU A 488 16.01 10.88 10.31
C LEU A 488 16.84 11.50 9.18
N LEU A 489 17.18 10.72 8.16
CA LEU A 489 18.14 11.13 7.11
C LEU A 489 17.48 11.48 5.75
N GLY A 490 16.20 11.14 5.56
CA GLY A 490 15.50 11.27 4.28
C GLY A 490 14.47 12.41 4.25
N SER A 491 14.34 13.07 3.09
CA SER A 491 13.29 14.09 2.84
C SER A 491 12.59 13.99 1.48
N THR A 492 13.05 13.08 0.61
CA THR A 492 12.53 12.90 -0.75
C THR A 492 11.86 11.55 -0.95
N VAL A 493 10.87 11.48 -1.81
CA VAL A 493 10.10 10.28 -2.14
C VAL A 493 10.15 10.04 -3.64
N ASP A 494 10.66 8.90 -4.06
CA ASP A 494 10.60 8.45 -5.46
C ASP A 494 9.34 7.62 -5.69
N TRP A 495 8.46 8.12 -6.55
CA TRP A 495 7.19 7.48 -6.84
C TRP A 495 6.84 7.55 -8.32
N ARG A 496 6.57 6.39 -8.92
CA ARG A 496 6.19 6.26 -10.34
C ARG A 496 7.17 6.95 -11.31
N GLY A 497 8.46 6.96 -10.98
CA GLY A 497 9.52 7.56 -11.82
C GLY A 497 9.70 9.08 -11.66
N GLN A 498 9.04 9.70 -10.68
CA GLN A 498 9.22 11.10 -10.32
C GLN A 498 9.67 11.22 -8.86
N THR A 499 10.56 12.18 -8.58
CA THR A 499 11.03 12.48 -7.23
C THR A 499 10.27 13.67 -6.65
N PHE A 500 9.77 13.50 -5.44
CA PHE A 500 8.97 14.48 -4.72
C PHE A 500 9.64 14.87 -3.41
N LYS A 501 9.52 16.14 -3.00
CA LYS A 501 9.83 16.58 -1.64
C LYS A 501 8.53 16.71 -0.85
N VAL A 502 8.42 15.98 0.26
CA VAL A 502 7.27 16.05 1.17
C VAL A 502 7.49 17.20 2.16
N ARG A 503 6.59 18.17 2.18
CA ARG A 503 6.63 19.32 3.08
C ARG A 503 5.98 18.99 4.43
N MET A 504 6.22 19.84 5.42
CA MET A 504 5.61 19.73 6.76
C MET A 504 4.07 19.79 6.73
N ASP A 505 3.50 20.47 5.75
CA ASP A 505 2.06 20.58 5.53
C ASP A 505 1.48 19.38 4.74
N MET A 506 2.26 18.30 4.60
CA MET A 506 1.94 17.06 3.86
C MET A 506 1.86 17.22 2.34
N SER A 507 1.90 18.45 1.82
CA SER A 507 1.90 18.71 0.37
C SER A 507 3.21 18.28 -0.27
N VAL A 508 3.18 18.00 -1.57
CA VAL A 508 4.35 17.54 -2.31
C VAL A 508 4.69 18.43 -3.49
N VAL A 509 6.00 18.57 -3.73
CA VAL A 509 6.54 19.28 -4.89
C VAL A 509 7.40 18.32 -5.69
N ALA A 510 7.10 18.19 -6.98
CA ALA A 510 7.93 17.44 -7.91
C ALA A 510 9.25 18.20 -8.14
N LEU A 511 10.38 17.54 -7.94
CA LEU A 511 11.71 18.16 -8.10
C LEU A 511 12.17 18.17 -9.57
N ASP A 512 11.72 17.20 -10.37
CA ASP A 512 12.12 17.02 -11.78
C ASP A 512 10.91 17.13 -12.74
N ALA A 513 10.09 18.17 -12.61
CA ALA A 513 9.14 18.48 -13.67
C ALA A 513 9.94 18.88 -14.92
N LYS A 514 10.10 17.97 -15.89
CA LYS A 514 10.48 18.35 -17.26
C LYS A 514 9.50 19.45 -17.68
N LYS A 515 10.00 20.69 -17.79
CA LYS A 515 9.22 21.81 -18.32
C LYS A 515 8.66 21.39 -19.69
N PRO A 516 7.36 21.57 -19.97
CA PRO A 516 6.86 21.43 -21.32
C PRO A 516 7.44 22.57 -22.16
N GLY A 517 8.21 22.22 -23.19
CA GLY A 517 8.55 23.09 -24.34
C GLY A 517 9.70 24.06 -24.15
N VAL A 518 10.89 23.69 -24.65
CA VAL A 518 11.47 24.33 -25.85
C VAL A 518 12.19 23.21 -26.59
N SER A 519 11.62 22.75 -27.70
CA SER A 519 12.38 22.02 -28.71
C SER A 519 13.47 22.95 -29.21
N GLY A 520 14.69 22.80 -28.70
CA GLY A 520 15.86 23.38 -29.32
C GLY A 520 15.98 22.75 -30.70
N SER A 521 15.50 23.47 -31.72
CA SER A 521 15.83 23.20 -33.11
C SER A 521 17.35 23.22 -33.20
N ARG A 522 17.98 22.05 -33.33
CA ARG A 522 19.30 21.97 -33.93
C ARG A 522 19.10 22.41 -35.38
N SER A 523 19.36 23.68 -35.66
CA SER A 523 19.59 24.13 -37.02
C SER A 523 20.82 23.39 -37.52
N SER A 524 20.57 22.43 -38.41
CA SER A 524 21.54 21.86 -39.31
C SER A 524 22.23 23.01 -40.06
N GLY A 525 23.53 23.18 -39.82
CA GLY A 525 24.38 24.02 -40.66
C GLY A 525 24.39 23.43 -42.06
N VAL A 526 23.87 24.20 -43.02
CA VAL A 526 24.03 23.95 -44.44
C VAL A 526 25.20 24.82 -44.90
N ASP A 527 26.29 24.16 -45.29
CA ASP A 527 27.35 24.74 -46.10
C ASP A 527 26.80 25.15 -47.47
N SER A 528 27.13 26.37 -47.91
CA SER A 528 27.39 26.71 -49.32
C SER A 528 27.92 28.15 -49.48
N PRO A 529 28.66 28.44 -50.57
CA PRO A 529 29.91 29.20 -50.49
C PRO A 529 29.88 30.57 -51.19
N SER A 530 30.99 31.33 -51.04
CA SER A 530 31.45 32.47 -51.87
C SER A 530 30.57 33.73 -51.85
N GLY A 531 31.07 34.96 -51.85
CA GLY A 531 32.40 35.53 -51.94
C GLY A 531 32.28 37.06 -51.88
N ASP A 532 33.43 37.71 -51.73
CA ASP A 532 33.73 39.11 -52.00
C ASP A 532 33.29 40.26 -51.06
N ALA A 533 34.34 40.74 -50.37
CA ALA A 533 34.85 42.11 -50.44
C ALA A 533 34.03 43.24 -49.78
N ARG A 534 34.56 43.75 -48.66
CA ARG A 534 35.25 45.06 -48.66
C ARG A 534 35.92 45.39 -47.32
N SER A 535 37.10 45.98 -47.49
CA SER A 535 38.00 46.57 -46.51
C SER A 535 37.35 47.48 -45.47
N ARG A 536 37.89 47.48 -44.24
CA ARG A 536 38.23 48.75 -43.55
C ARG A 536 39.31 48.55 -42.48
N SER A 537 40.22 49.51 -42.48
CA SER A 537 41.53 49.56 -41.86
C SER A 537 41.53 49.87 -40.36
N LYS A 538 42.58 49.41 -39.69
CA LYS A 538 43.09 49.98 -38.43
C LYS A 538 43.63 51.39 -38.65
N SER A 539 43.38 52.31 -37.72
CA SER A 539 44.43 53.17 -37.12
C SER A 539 43.89 53.90 -35.90
N GLY A 540 44.71 53.99 -34.84
CA GLY A 540 44.44 54.80 -33.64
C GLY A 540 44.94 56.24 -33.72
N ARG A 541 45.13 56.80 -32.51
CA ARG A 541 45.38 58.20 -32.06
C ARG A 541 44.06 58.92 -31.74
N VAL A 542 43.87 59.54 -30.57
CA VAL A 542 44.81 60.18 -29.62
C VAL A 542 44.58 59.68 -28.20
#